data_AF-D4CQ13-F1
#
_entry.id   AF-D4CQ13-F1
#
_cell.length_a   1.000
_cell.length_b   1.000
_cell.length_c   1.000
_cell.angle_alpha   90.00
_cell.angle_beta   90.00
_cell.angle_gamma   90.00
#
_symmetry.space_group_name_H-M   'P 1'
#
loop_
_entity.id
_entity.type
_entity.pdbx_description
1 polymer ?
#
loop_
_entity_poly.entity_id
_entity_poly.type
_entity_poly.pdbx_seq_one_letter_code
_entity_poly.pdbx_strand_id
1 'polypeptide(L)' 'MKGNLWKISDRLDETDIRFAQKQFFDLRSGYEYYGLTEKVILRMAREAGALYKIETTYRVRRDLFDAYLRDQYRRENR' A
#
# COMPACT_ATOMS: atom_id res chain seq x y z
N MET A 1 0.48 -13.89 13.06
CA MET A 1 1.02 -13.40 11.76
C MET A 1 0.03 -12.36 11.25
N LYS A 2 0.44 -11.11 11.06
CA LYS A 2 -0.42 -10.08 10.44
C LYS A 2 -0.41 -10.30 8.92
N GLY A 3 -1.58 -10.42 8.32
CA GLY A 3 -1.73 -10.62 6.88
C GLY A 3 -2.03 -9.29 6.22
N ASN A 4 -1.04 -8.66 5.59
CA ASN A 4 -1.32 -7.43 4.82
C ASN A 4 -2.43 -7.71 3.81
N LEU A 5 -3.44 -6.83 3.73
CA LEU A 5 -4.65 -6.95 2.91
C LEU A 5 -4.39 -7.31 1.44
N TRP A 6 -3.22 -6.93 0.93
CA TRP A 6 -2.81 -7.22 -0.44
C TRP A 6 -2.23 -8.63 -0.66
N LYS A 7 -1.79 -9.33 0.40
CA LYS A 7 -1.19 -10.67 0.31
C LYS A 7 -2.16 -11.82 0.63
N ILE A 8 -2.93 -11.71 1.73
CA ILE A 8 -3.69 -12.84 2.31
C ILE A 8 -5.03 -12.32 2.83
N SER A 9 -6.15 -12.67 2.19
CA SER A 9 -7.48 -12.16 2.55
C SER A 9 -8.19 -12.95 3.65
N ASP A 10 -7.77 -14.17 3.93
CA ASP A 10 -8.33 -15.07 4.94
C ASP A 10 -7.77 -14.83 6.36
N ARG A 11 -6.81 -13.92 6.51
CA ARG A 11 -6.12 -13.63 7.78
C ARG A 11 -6.06 -12.13 8.12
N LEU A 12 -7.11 -11.40 7.79
CA LEU A 12 -7.20 -9.96 8.08
C LEU A 12 -7.42 -9.73 9.58
N ASP A 13 -6.63 -8.83 10.17
CA ASP A 13 -6.85 -8.32 11.52
C ASP A 13 -7.61 -6.97 11.50
N GLU A 14 -7.98 -6.44 12.66
CA GLU A 14 -8.68 -5.15 12.74
C GLU A 14 -7.90 -3.99 12.12
N THR A 15 -6.57 -4.06 12.11
CA THR A 15 -5.69 -3.06 11.50
C THR A 15 -5.88 -3.08 9.98
N ASP A 16 -5.95 -4.26 9.39
CA ASP A 16 -6.20 -4.46 7.96
C ASP A 16 -7.56 -3.88 7.55
N ILE A 17 -8.61 -4.14 8.34
CA ILE A 17 -9.96 -3.63 8.08
C ILE A 17 -9.98 -2.10 8.15
N ARG A 18 -9.37 -1.52 9.19
CA ARG A 18 -9.29 -0.05 9.35
C ARG A 18 -8.48 0.59 8.22
N PHE A 19 -7.41 -0.06 7.77
CA PHE A 19 -6.60 0.43 6.66
C PHE A 19 -7.35 0.33 5.32
N ALA A 20 -8.13 -0.74 5.11
CA ALA A 20 -8.97 -0.92 3.93
C ALA A 20 -10.01 0.20 3.76
N GLN A 21 -10.50 0.78 4.85
CA GLN A 21 -11.46 1.89 4.79
C GLN A 21 -10.83 3.20 4.28
N LYS A 22 -9.49 3.31 4.24
CA LYS A 22 -8.80 4.50 3.72
C LYS A 22 -8.76 4.48 2.19
N GLN A 23 -9.15 5.60 1.58
CA GLN A 23 -8.94 5.85 0.14
C GLN A 23 -7.50 6.28 -0.15
N PHE A 24 -6.92 7.11 0.74
CA PHE A 24 -5.56 7.59 0.66
C PHE A 24 -4.83 7.37 1.98
N PHE A 25 -3.51 7.17 1.90
CA PHE A 25 -2.64 7.07 3.07
C PHE A 25 -1.38 7.92 2.88
N ASP A 26 -0.71 8.25 3.98
CA ASP A 26 0.57 8.94 3.98
C ASP A 26 1.75 7.96 4.05
N LEU A 27 2.96 8.41 3.71
CA LEU A 27 4.12 7.51 3.61
C LEU A 27 4.42 6.78 4.93
N ARG A 28 4.23 7.46 6.06
CA ARG A 28 4.44 6.89 7.41
C ARG A 28 3.43 5.79 7.74
N SER A 29 2.13 6.04 7.52
CA SER A 29 1.07 5.04 7.65
C SER A 29 1.33 3.85 6.74
N GLY A 30 1.85 4.10 5.54
CA GLY A 30 2.26 3.06 4.61
C GLY A 30 3.44 2.25 5.14
N TYR A 31 4.44 2.89 5.74
CA TYR A 31 5.57 2.20 6.38
C TYR A 31 5.09 1.29 7.51
N GLU A 32 4.24 1.81 8.39
CA GLU A 32 3.68 1.05 9.53
C GLU A 32 2.83 -0.14 9.06
N TYR A 33 2.08 0.01 7.97
CA TYR A 33 1.16 -1.02 7.48
C TYR A 33 1.83 -2.04 6.54
N TYR A 34 2.51 -1.58 5.49
CA TYR A 34 3.12 -2.46 4.49
C TYR A 34 4.49 -2.98 4.91
N GLY A 35 5.14 -2.37 5.91
CA GLY A 35 6.51 -2.69 6.31
C GLY A 35 7.57 -2.25 5.30
N LEU A 36 7.21 -1.34 4.37
CA LEU A 36 8.09 -0.83 3.31
C LEU A 36 8.61 0.56 3.68
N THR A 37 9.90 0.83 3.47
CA THR A 37 10.44 2.17 3.72
C THR A 37 9.73 3.24 2.89
N GLU A 38 9.61 4.45 3.41
CA GLU A 38 8.91 5.56 2.73
C GLU A 38 9.45 5.81 1.31
N LYS A 39 10.77 5.69 1.11
CA LYS A 39 11.42 5.83 -0.20
C LYS A 39 10.96 4.75 -1.18
N VAL A 40 10.80 3.51 -0.72
CA VAL A 40 10.30 2.39 -1.55
C VAL A 40 8.83 2.60 -1.88
N ILE A 41 8.01 3.00 -0.90
CA ILE A 41 6.60 3.32 -1.12
C ILE A 41 6.46 4.45 -2.14
N LEU A 42 7.23 5.53 -2.01
CA LEU A 42 7.19 6.65 -2.95
C LEU A 42 7.54 6.22 -4.37
N ARG A 43 8.57 5.37 -4.54
CA ARG A 43 8.96 4.82 -5.85
C ARG A 43 7.84 3.97 -6.45
N MET A 44 7.35 2.99 -5.69
CA MET A 44 6.30 2.07 -6.14
C MET A 44 4.97 2.79 -6.40
N ALA A 45 4.61 3.77 -5.57
CA ALA A 45 3.40 4.57 -5.78
C ALA A 45 3.51 5.42 -7.04
N ARG A 46 4.71 5.91 -7.40
CA ARG A 46 4.94 6.60 -8.67
C ARG A 46 4.81 5.63 -9.85
N GLU A 47 5.39 4.44 -9.77
CA GLU A 47 5.27 3.39 -10.79
C GLU A 47 3.81 2.95 -10.98
N ALA A 48 3.06 2.85 -9.90
CA ALA A 48 1.65 2.47 -9.88
C ALA A 48 0.69 3.58 -10.36
N GLY A 49 1.17 4.81 -10.59
CA GLY A 49 0.30 5.96 -10.85
C GLY A 49 -0.59 6.33 -9.66
N ALA A 50 -0.21 5.93 -8.44
CA ALA A 50 -0.98 6.09 -7.22
C ALA A 50 -0.50 7.27 -6.35
N LEU A 51 0.55 7.99 -6.75
CA LEU A 51 1.17 9.07 -5.98
C LEU A 51 0.55 10.43 -6.32
N TYR A 52 -0.05 11.08 -5.32
CA TYR A 52 -0.68 12.40 -5.45
C TYR A 52 0.03 13.39 -4.53
N LYS A 53 0.36 14.57 -5.05
CA LYS A 53 0.94 15.66 -4.28
C LYS A 53 -0.17 16.63 -3.87
N ILE A 54 -0.30 16.87 -2.57
CA ILE A 54 -1.20 17.86 -1.99
C ILE A 54 -0.33 18.89 -1.30
N GLU A 55 -0.26 20.09 -1.89
CA GLU A 55 0.62 21.18 -1.45
C GLU A 55 2.09 20.75 -1.33
N THR A 56 2.56 20.51 -0.10
CA THR A 56 3.93 20.10 0.23
C THR A 56 4.05 18.60 0.54
N THR A 57 2.93 17.91 0.72
CA THR A 57 2.88 16.54 1.22
C THR A 57 2.41 15.55 0.14
N TYR A 58 2.85 14.30 0.25
CA TYR A 58 2.39 13.21 -0.63
C TYR A 58 1.31 12.36 0.03
N ARG A 59 0.35 11.92 -0.79
CA ARG A 59 -0.67 10.94 -0.45
C ARG A 59 -0.67 9.84 -1.52
N VAL A 60 -0.83 8.61 -1.07
CA VAL A 60 -0.87 7.44 -1.95
C VAL A 60 -2.28 6.90 -1.99
N ARG A 61 -2.82 6.70 -3.19
CA ARG A 61 -4.15 6.11 -3.40
C ARG A 61 -4.07 4.60 -3.17
N ARG A 62 -4.82 4.12 -2.19
CA ARG A 62 -4.66 2.78 -1.59
C ARG A 62 -4.97 1.65 -2.57
N ASP A 63 -6.08 1.74 -3.27
CA ASP A 63 -6.56 0.73 -4.23
C ASP A 63 -5.58 0.51 -5.40
N LEU A 64 -5.07 1.58 -6.01
CA LEU A 64 -4.09 1.50 -7.10
C LEU A 64 -2.77 0.91 -6.62
N PHE A 65 -2.33 1.29 -5.42
CA PHE A 65 -1.11 0.77 -4.83
C PHE A 65 -1.23 -0.72 -4.48
N ASP A 66 -2.34 -1.14 -3.87
CA ASP A 66 -2.62 -2.55 -3.57
C ASP A 66 -2.66 -3.39 -4.86
N ALA A 67 -3.31 -2.89 -5.91
CA ALA A 67 -3.39 -3.55 -7.21
C ALA A 67 -1.99 -3.75 -7.81
N TYR A 68 -1.13 -2.72 -7.73
CA TYR A 68 0.26 -2.80 -8.17
C TYR A 68 1.06 -3.86 -7.39
N LEU A 69 0.97 -3.86 -6.06
CA LEU A 69 1.67 -4.85 -5.23
C LEU A 69 1.24 -6.28 -5.55
N ARG A 70 -0.06 -6.50 -5.78
CA ARG A 70 -0.61 -7.80 -6.19
C ARG A 70 -0.06 -8.24 -7.55
N ASP A 71 0.07 -7.33 -8.50
CA ASP A 71 0.64 -7.65 -9.82
C ASP A 71 2.13 -7.99 -9.72
N GLN A 72 2.91 -7.22 -8.96
CA GLN A 72 4.33 -7.51 -8.70
C GLN A 72 4.51 -8.89 -8.07
N TYR A 73 3.72 -9.21 -7.05
CA TYR A 73 3.78 -10.51 -6.39
C TYR A 73 3.45 -11.67 -7.34
N ARG A 74 2.45 -11.51 -8.22
CA ARG A 74 2.14 -12.53 -9.23
C ARG A 74 3.27 -12.73 -10.23
N ARG A 75 3.99 -11.66 -10.60
CA ARG A 75 5.14 -11.75 -11.51
C ARG A 75 6.33 -12.45 -10.87
N GLU A 76 6.60 -12.19 -9.59
CA GLU A 76 7.70 -12.82 -8.85
C GLU A 76 7.46 -14.31 -8.57
N ASN A 77 6.20 -14.74 -8.42
CA ASN A 77 5.83 -16.13 -8.11
C ASN A 77 5.38 -16.93 -9.35
N ARG A 78 5.71 -16.45 -10.56
CA ARG A 78 5.44 -17.14 -11.83
C ARG A 78 6.71 -17.74 -12.40
#